data_AF-A0A970P925-F1
#
_entry.id   AF-A0A970P925-F1
#
_cell.length_a   1.000
_cell.length_b   1.000
_cell.length_c   1.000
_cell.angle_alpha   90.00
_cell.angle_beta   90.00
_cell.angle_gamma   90.00
#
_symmetry.space_group_name_H-M   'P 1'
#
loop_
_entity.id
_entity.type
_entity.pdbx_description
1 polymer ?
#
loop_
_entity_poly.entity_id
_entity_poly.type
_entity_poly.pdbx_seq_one_letter_code
_entity_poly.pdbx_strand_id
1 'polypeptide(L)'
;MYVLSGVDLADSVCPAPMTELPLSEYRGAFGRRPAIWGGICSTSVLPGSFSEDEFEAHIDEVISAAGDFRGMIYSIADTVPPDASVDRIRRIGERLDELGAVR
;
A
#
# COMPACT_ATOMS: atom_id res chain seq x y z
N MET A 1 -12.65 -15.45 -1.59
CA MET A 1 -12.76 -15.82 -0.16
C MET A 1 -13.04 -14.59 0.71
N TYR A 2 -12.24 -13.53 0.65
CA TYR A 2 -12.45 -12.28 1.42
C TYR A 2 -13.86 -11.70 1.31
N VAL A 3 -14.33 -11.35 0.11
CA VAL A 3 -15.68 -10.77 -0.09
C VAL A 3 -16.79 -11.70 0.42
N LEU A 4 -16.66 -13.01 0.20
CA LEU A 4 -17.66 -14.00 0.64
C LEU A 4 -17.64 -14.25 2.15
N SER A 5 -16.51 -14.03 2.82
CA SER A 5 -16.37 -14.27 4.26
C SER A 5 -17.07 -13.22 5.13
N GLY A 6 -17.45 -12.09 4.54
CA GLY A 6 -18.13 -11.00 5.26
C GLY A 6 -17.24 -10.23 6.24
N VAL A 7 -15.90 -10.38 6.14
CA VAL A 7 -14.98 -9.55 6.91
C VAL A 7 -15.05 -8.09 6.47
N ASP A 8 -14.81 -7.18 7.40
CA ASP A 8 -14.81 -5.74 7.12
C ASP A 8 -13.47 -5.23 6.58
N LEU A 9 -12.37 -5.95 6.87
CA LEU A 9 -11.01 -5.53 6.55
C LEU A 9 -10.17 -6.72 6.05
N ALA A 10 -9.52 -6.54 4.92
CA ALA A 10 -8.45 -7.40 4.44
C ALA A 10 -7.12 -6.80 4.90
N ASP A 11 -6.52 -7.45 5.89
CA ASP A 11 -5.28 -6.99 6.51
C ASP A 11 -4.05 -7.49 5.74
N SER A 12 -2.94 -6.77 5.90
CA SER A 12 -1.62 -7.12 5.36
C SER A 12 -1.61 -7.34 3.83
N VAL A 13 -2.40 -6.54 3.10
CA VAL A 13 -2.45 -6.67 1.64
C VAL A 13 -1.19 -6.08 1.03
N CYS A 14 -0.35 -6.93 0.46
CA CYS A 14 0.87 -6.53 -0.24
C CYS A 14 0.70 -6.66 -1.76
N PRO A 15 0.89 -5.58 -2.55
CA PRO A 15 0.88 -5.67 -3.99
C PRO A 15 2.23 -6.13 -4.56
N ALA A 16 2.33 -6.17 -5.88
CA ALA A 16 3.59 -6.21 -6.60
C ALA A 16 4.56 -5.11 -6.12
N PRO A 17 5.87 -5.34 -6.15
CA PRO A 17 6.55 -6.53 -6.69
C PRO A 17 6.71 -7.70 -5.69
N MET A 18 6.23 -7.59 -4.45
CA MET A 18 6.33 -8.68 -3.48
C MET A 18 5.33 -9.81 -3.75
N THR A 19 4.23 -9.50 -4.44
CA THR A 19 3.27 -10.46 -4.97
C THR A 19 3.12 -10.30 -6.48
N GLU A 20 2.29 -11.14 -7.11
CA GLU A 20 2.07 -11.11 -8.55
C GLU A 20 1.04 -10.06 -8.99
N LEU A 21 0.31 -9.43 -8.07
CA LEU A 21 -0.83 -8.57 -8.38
C LEU A 21 -0.59 -7.12 -7.97
N PRO A 22 -0.86 -6.13 -8.83
CA PRO A 22 -0.85 -4.72 -8.44
C PRO A 22 -2.03 -4.40 -7.52
N LEU A 23 -1.93 -3.30 -6.76
CA LEU A 23 -2.98 -2.91 -5.80
C LEU A 23 -4.35 -2.66 -6.47
N SER A 24 -4.34 -2.20 -7.73
CA SER A 24 -5.53 -1.95 -8.53
C SER A 24 -6.40 -3.21 -8.74
N GLU A 25 -5.80 -4.39 -8.86
CA GLU A 25 -6.52 -5.66 -9.01
C GLU A 25 -7.25 -6.05 -7.71
N TYR A 26 -6.60 -5.88 -6.55
CA TYR A 26 -7.25 -6.05 -5.24
C TYR A 26 -8.44 -5.09 -5.10
N ARG A 27 -8.25 -3.83 -5.49
CA ARG A 27 -9.31 -2.81 -5.45
C ARG A 27 -10.47 -3.14 -6.39
N GLY A 28 -10.19 -3.62 -7.60
CA GLY A 28 -11.21 -4.06 -8.54
C GLY A 28 -12.04 -5.23 -7.99
N ALA A 29 -11.38 -6.20 -7.35
CA ALA A 29 -12.03 -7.37 -6.79
C ALA A 29 -12.84 -7.10 -5.51
N PHE A 30 -12.34 -6.24 -4.61
CA PHE A 30 -12.99 -5.97 -3.32
C PHE A 30 -13.99 -4.79 -3.40
N GLY A 31 -13.82 -3.89 -4.36
CA GLY A 31 -14.58 -2.65 -4.44
C GLY A 31 -14.41 -1.83 -3.15
N ARG A 32 -15.50 -1.66 -2.40
CA ARG A 32 -15.50 -0.90 -1.13
C ARG A 32 -15.48 -1.78 0.12
N ARG A 33 -15.74 -3.10 0.00
CA ARG A 33 -15.82 -4.02 1.14
C ARG A 33 -15.32 -5.43 0.77
N PRO A 34 -14.35 -5.97 1.53
CA PRO A 34 -13.69 -5.38 2.71
C PRO A 34 -12.85 -4.14 2.35
N ALA A 35 -12.64 -3.27 3.35
CA ALA A 35 -11.58 -2.27 3.25
C ALA A 35 -10.22 -2.99 3.16
N ILE A 36 -9.20 -2.30 2.64
CA ILE A 36 -7.84 -2.82 2.55
C ILE A 36 -6.98 -2.12 3.60
N TRP A 37 -6.23 -2.89 4.38
CA TRP A 37 -5.13 -2.39 5.20
C TRP A 37 -3.81 -2.91 4.63
N GLY A 38 -2.91 -1.99 4.26
CA GLY A 38 -1.61 -2.30 3.68
C GLY A 38 -1.35 -1.45 2.44
N GLY A 39 -0.96 -2.10 1.35
CA GLY A 39 -0.71 -1.48 0.05
C GLY A 39 0.75 -1.09 -0.18
N ILE A 40 1.56 -0.91 0.86
CA ILE A 40 2.97 -0.51 0.69
C ILE A 40 3.88 -1.72 0.93
N CYS A 41 4.65 -2.11 -0.08
CA CYS A 41 5.60 -3.22 0.02
C CYS A 41 6.66 -2.94 1.09
N SER A 42 6.93 -3.92 1.97
CA SER A 42 7.94 -3.79 3.02
C SER A 42 9.36 -3.68 2.47
N THR A 43 9.63 -4.25 1.29
CA THR A 43 10.89 -4.10 0.59
C THR A 43 11.12 -2.70 0.02
N SER A 44 10.08 -1.90 -0.18
CA SER A 44 10.22 -0.53 -0.73
C SER A 44 11.02 0.41 0.18
N VAL A 45 10.97 0.16 1.50
CA VAL A 45 11.71 0.95 2.49
C VAL A 45 13.15 0.44 2.70
N LEU A 46 13.59 -0.60 1.98
CA LEU A 46 14.96 -1.12 2.02
C LEU A 46 15.79 -0.54 0.85
N PRO A 47 16.77 0.35 1.09
CA PRO A 47 17.60 0.92 0.03
C PRO A 47 18.39 -0.13 -0.79
N GLY A 48 18.67 -1.29 -0.19
CA GLY A 48 19.34 -2.40 -0.87
C GLY A 48 18.43 -3.25 -1.77
N SER A 49 17.11 -3.12 -1.65
CA SER A 49 16.12 -3.86 -2.44
C SER A 49 15.38 -2.98 -3.43
N PHE A 50 15.30 -1.68 -3.16
CA PHE A 50 14.63 -0.68 -3.97
C PHE A 50 15.56 0.50 -4.17
N SER A 51 15.85 0.84 -5.42
CA SER A 51 16.43 2.14 -5.77
C SER A 51 15.47 3.28 -5.40
N GLU A 52 15.98 4.51 -5.41
CA GLU A 52 15.15 5.67 -5.07
C GLU A 52 14.04 5.91 -6.10
N ASP A 53 14.35 5.73 -7.38
CA ASP A 53 13.38 5.87 -8.47
C ASP A 53 12.29 4.79 -8.40
N GLU A 54 12.66 3.54 -8.09
CA GLU A 54 11.70 2.45 -7.87
C GLU A 54 10.81 2.72 -6.65
N PHE A 55 11.37 3.30 -5.59
CA PHE A 55 10.62 3.66 -4.40
C PHE A 55 9.57 4.74 -4.72
N GLU A 56 9.95 5.85 -5.35
CA GLU A 56 8.99 6.90 -5.70
C GLU A 56 7.93 6.41 -6.69
N ALA A 57 8.33 5.62 -7.69
CA ALA A 57 7.39 5.01 -8.64
C ALA A 57 6.40 4.05 -7.96
N HIS A 58 6.86 3.26 -6.99
CA HIS A 58 6.00 2.35 -6.21
C HIS A 58 4.98 3.14 -5.38
N ILE A 59 5.38 4.24 -4.75
CA ILE A 59 4.45 5.09 -3.99
C ILE A 59 3.43 5.76 -4.92
N ASP A 60 3.85 6.23 -6.09
CA ASP A 60 2.96 6.78 -7.12
C ASP A 60 1.91 5.75 -7.57
N GLU A 61 2.33 4.52 -7.82
CA GLU A 61 1.43 3.43 -8.23
C GLU A 61 0.41 3.09 -7.12
N VAL A 62 0.88 2.94 -5.88
CA VAL A 62 0.02 2.63 -4.73
C VAL A 62 -1.02 3.72 -4.50
N ILE A 63 -0.62 4.99 -4.56
CA ILE A 63 -1.51 6.14 -4.41
C ILE A 63 -2.53 6.17 -5.55
N SER A 64 -2.08 6.01 -6.80
CA SER A 64 -2.94 6.01 -7.98
C SER A 64 -3.99 4.89 -7.94
N ALA A 65 -3.59 3.71 -7.46
CA ALA A 65 -4.46 2.55 -7.36
C ALA A 65 -5.61 2.71 -6.35
N ALA A 66 -5.49 3.59 -5.36
CA ALA A 66 -6.51 3.76 -4.33
C ALA A 66 -7.77 4.53 -4.80
N GLY A 67 -7.73 5.18 -5.97
CA GLY A 67 -8.89 5.84 -6.57
C GLY A 67 -9.46 6.97 -5.70
N ASP A 68 -10.67 6.79 -5.17
CA ASP A 68 -11.33 7.77 -4.26
C ASP A 68 -10.82 7.71 -2.80
N PHE A 69 -9.79 6.90 -2.53
CA PHE A 69 -9.17 6.66 -1.22
C PHE A 69 -10.11 6.07 -0.16
N ARG A 70 -11.34 5.67 -0.53
CA ARG A 70 -12.29 5.08 0.41
C ARG A 70 -12.03 3.60 0.63
N GLY A 71 -12.11 3.16 1.89
CA GLY A 71 -11.88 1.76 2.25
C GLY A 71 -10.41 1.36 2.08
N MET A 72 -9.49 2.29 2.32
CA MET A 72 -8.05 2.05 2.35
C MET A 72 -7.49 2.58 3.68
N ILE A 73 -6.66 1.77 4.34
CA ILE A 73 -5.80 2.15 5.46
C ILE A 73 -4.38 1.84 5.00
N TYR A 74 -3.61 2.88 4.68
CA TYR A 74 -2.25 2.67 4.20
C TYR A 74 -1.33 2.25 5.34
N SER A 75 -0.59 1.19 5.11
CA SER A 75 0.55 0.81 5.93
C SER A 75 1.56 0.04 5.10
N ILE A 76 2.75 -0.11 5.66
CA ILE A 76 3.64 -1.18 5.23
C ILE A 76 2.87 -2.49 5.44
N ALA A 77 2.75 -3.29 4.38
CA ALA A 77 1.83 -4.42 4.31
C ALA A 77 2.23 -5.54 5.29
N ASP A 78 3.52 -5.75 5.50
CA ASP A 78 4.05 -6.70 6.47
C ASP A 78 4.64 -5.96 7.69
N THR A 79 5.65 -6.55 8.32
CA THR A 79 6.47 -5.89 9.32
C THR A 79 7.50 -4.97 8.66
N VAL A 80 7.76 -3.82 9.28
CA VAL A 80 8.86 -2.93 8.89
C VAL A 80 10.20 -3.65 9.13
N PRO A 81 11.02 -3.89 8.08
CA PRO A 81 12.30 -4.55 8.24
C PRO A 81 13.26 -3.75 9.13
N PRO A 82 14.22 -4.40 9.82
CA PRO A 82 15.16 -3.72 10.71
C PRO A 82 16.05 -2.70 9.99
N ASP A 83 16.40 -2.96 8.73
CA ASP A 83 17.27 -2.10 7.91
C ASP A 83 16.46 -1.07 7.11
N ALA A 84 15.19 -0.83 7.47
CA ALA A 84 14.36 0.15 6.79
C ALA A 84 14.93 1.56 6.92
N SER A 85 14.90 2.30 5.82
CA SER A 85 15.22 3.72 5.81
C SER A 85 14.12 4.52 6.50
N VAL A 86 14.46 5.17 7.60
CA VAL A 86 13.57 6.09 8.32
C VAL A 86 13.14 7.24 7.40
N ASP A 87 14.02 7.71 6.50
CA ASP A 87 13.70 8.78 5.55
C ASP A 87 12.63 8.33 4.56
N ARG A 88 12.66 7.08 4.09
CA ARG A 88 11.61 6.54 3.21
C ARG A 88 10.28 6.39 3.94
N ILE A 89 10.29 5.95 5.19
CA ILE A 89 9.07 5.89 6.02
C ILE A 89 8.48 7.29 6.20
N ARG A 90 9.31 8.29 6.49
CA ARG A 90 8.90 9.69 6.60
C ARG A 90 8.33 10.19 5.28
N ARG A 91 9.00 9.89 4.17
CA ARG A 91 8.59 10.26 2.81
C ARG A 91 7.23 9.67 2.44
N ILE A 92 6.96 8.41 2.77
CA ILE A 92 5.63 7.80 2.62
C ILE A 92 4.56 8.65 3.32
N GLY A 93 4.81 9.06 4.57
CA GLY A 93 3.89 9.91 5.32
C GLY A 93 3.62 11.24 4.61
N GLU A 94 4.67 11.92 4.13
CA GLU A 94 4.53 13.17 3.37
C GLU A 94 3.69 12.98 2.10
N ARG A 95 3.97 11.94 1.31
CA ARG A 95 3.26 11.63 0.07
C ARG A 95 1.78 11.32 0.31
N LEU A 96 1.45 10.67 1.42
CA LEU A 96 0.06 10.37 1.79
C LEU A 96 -0.66 11.61 2.34
N ASP A 97 0.03 12.48 3.07
CA ASP A 97 -0.53 13.75 3.58
C ASP A 97 -0.91 14.71 2.43
N GLU A 98 -0.17 14.68 1.32
CA GLU A 98 -0.47 15.45 0.09
C GLU A 98 -1.86 15.12 -0.50
N LEU A 99 -2.39 13.92 -0.24
CA LEU A 99 -3.72 13.50 -0.70
C LEU A 99 -4.86 14.19 0.05
N GLY A 100 -4.58 14.68 1.25
CA GLY A 100 -5.57 15.28 2.14
C GLY A 100 -6.61 14.29 2.66
N ALA A 101 -7.59 14.82 3.41
CA ALA A 101 -8.63 14.00 4.01
C ALA A 101 -9.60 13.44 2.96
N VAL A 102 -9.99 12.17 3.12
CA VAL A 102 -10.97 11.53 2.25
C VAL A 102 -12.32 12.22 2.41
N ARG A 103 -12.80 12.88 1.34
CA ARG A 103 -14.01 13.72 1.35
C ARG A 103 -15.28 12.93 1.16
#